data_AF-A0A1G6HLE1-F1
#
_entry.id   AF-A0A1G6HLE1-F1
#
_cell.length_a   1.000
_cell.length_b   1.000
_cell.length_c   1.000
_cell.angle_alpha   90.00
_cell.angle_beta   90.00
_cell.angle_gamma   90.00
#
_symmetry.space_group_name_H-M   'P 1'
#
loop_
_entity.id
_entity.type
_entity.pdbx_description
1 polymer ?
#
loop_
_entity_poly.entity_id
_entity_poly.type
_entity_poly.pdbx_seq_one_letter_code
_entity_poly.pdbx_strand_id
1 'polypeptide(L)'
;MKTQILLCLTTLSFACLSFAEIVPATRTDHLKPFTNVRVSMQRMLRSDDGRYFLDLYAGIWNPHGKLHDLNEQKTVAFKGLQKGDQLNLKSVSVNGEVTASEQYQLNGNLNANTGQMSSVLITAKNNESIPIQFGPAFTAVEKPLFIFKFYGLENAQQPYGRALKQVEVWNKTTNTVVQSLSGFTAYPKSIGYMDINLDGYYDIVLSDTSNERKIEDKRFIYWMYNPKTHQFQRSPQLENIAGFPAIQGEKQQIDFGYGQVYQVKDGLLSRVEDN
;
A
#
# COMPACT_ATOMS: atom_id res chain seq x y z
N MET A 1 55.65 -54.03 -26.91
CA MET A 1 54.86 -53.63 -25.73
C MET A 1 54.70 -52.11 -25.78
N LYS A 2 53.45 -51.62 -25.75
CA LYS A 2 53.09 -50.20 -25.88
C LYS A 2 53.05 -49.55 -24.50
N THR A 3 53.61 -48.35 -24.37
CA THR A 3 53.35 -47.43 -23.27
C THR A 3 52.85 -46.11 -23.87
N GLN A 4 51.60 -45.79 -23.56
CA GLN A 4 50.91 -44.53 -23.87
C GLN A 4 51.08 -43.56 -22.70
N ILE A 5 51.36 -42.28 -22.96
CA ILE A 5 51.00 -41.14 -22.10
C ILE A 5 50.78 -39.94 -23.05
N LEU A 6 49.55 -39.72 -23.54
CA LEU A 6 48.48 -38.85 -23.03
C LEU A 6 48.78 -37.33 -23.16
N LEU A 7 48.31 -36.74 -24.27
CA LEU A 7 48.16 -35.29 -24.46
C LEU A 7 46.92 -34.79 -23.70
N CYS A 8 47.09 -33.74 -22.90
CA CYS A 8 45.99 -33.03 -22.24
C CYS A 8 45.41 -32.00 -23.24
N LEU A 9 44.18 -32.23 -23.69
CA LEU A 9 43.39 -31.28 -24.49
C LEU A 9 42.58 -30.39 -23.54
N THR A 10 42.91 -29.10 -23.47
CA THR A 10 42.08 -28.10 -22.82
C THR A 10 40.94 -27.69 -23.76
N THR A 11 39.70 -28.04 -23.42
CA THR A 11 38.50 -27.56 -24.11
C THR A 11 38.17 -26.14 -23.65
N LEU A 12 38.24 -25.18 -24.57
CA LEU A 12 37.81 -23.80 -24.34
C LEU A 12 36.29 -23.74 -24.54
N SER A 13 35.52 -23.66 -23.46
CA SER A 13 34.07 -23.46 -23.50
C SER A 13 33.75 -21.99 -23.82
N PHE A 14 33.27 -21.74 -25.04
CA PHE A 14 32.66 -20.46 -25.40
C PHE A 14 31.35 -20.28 -24.62
N ALA A 15 31.29 -19.25 -23.77
CA ALA A 15 30.05 -18.81 -23.15
C ALA A 15 29.14 -18.22 -24.23
N CYS A 16 27.92 -18.75 -24.35
CA CYS A 16 26.87 -18.17 -25.18
C CYS A 16 26.50 -16.79 -24.60
N LEU A 17 26.91 -15.73 -25.29
CA LEU A 17 26.41 -14.38 -25.05
C LEU A 17 24.94 -14.35 -25.48
N SER A 18 24.03 -14.31 -24.51
CA SER A 18 22.65 -13.92 -24.76
C SER A 18 22.65 -12.44 -25.12
N PHE A 19 22.36 -12.14 -26.39
CA PHE A 19 22.05 -10.78 -26.81
C PHE A 19 20.67 -10.44 -26.27
N ALA A 20 20.59 -9.37 -25.46
CA ALA A 20 19.33 -8.73 -25.14
C ALA A 20 18.70 -8.24 -26.46
N GLU A 21 17.50 -8.71 -26.76
CA GLU A 21 16.69 -8.22 -27.86
C GLU A 21 16.43 -6.72 -27.64
N ILE A 22 16.96 -5.87 -28.52
CA ILE A 22 16.63 -4.45 -28.55
C ILE A 22 15.20 -4.35 -29.10
N VAL A 23 14.23 -4.27 -28.19
CA VAL A 23 12.85 -3.92 -28.56
C VAL A 23 12.89 -2.56 -29.26
N PRO A 24 12.29 -2.40 -30.45
CA PRO A 24 12.24 -1.12 -31.15
C PRO A 24 11.62 -0.08 -30.23
N ALA A 25 12.25 1.09 -30.12
CA ALA A 25 11.69 2.26 -29.44
C ALA A 25 10.32 2.58 -30.06
N THR A 26 9.26 2.12 -29.41
CA THR A 26 7.90 2.47 -29.73
C THR A 26 7.75 3.96 -29.46
N ARG A 27 7.14 4.66 -30.44
CA ARG A 27 6.59 6.02 -30.39
C ARG A 27 6.67 6.61 -28.97
N THR A 28 7.54 7.60 -28.74
CA THR A 28 7.54 8.39 -27.50
C THR A 28 6.24 9.18 -27.46
N ASP A 29 5.15 8.52 -27.11
CA ASP A 29 3.93 9.20 -26.76
C ASP A 29 4.27 10.06 -25.55
N HIS A 30 4.30 11.37 -25.73
CA HIS A 30 4.60 12.31 -24.67
C HIS A 30 3.58 12.12 -23.54
N LEU A 31 4.06 11.63 -22.40
CA LEU A 31 3.20 11.41 -21.23
C LEU A 31 2.67 12.75 -20.74
N LYS A 32 1.35 12.82 -20.56
CA LYS A 32 0.67 14.01 -20.03
C LYS A 32 0.59 13.92 -18.52
N PRO A 33 0.74 15.04 -17.79
CA PRO A 33 0.48 15.06 -16.36
C PRO A 33 -1.01 14.80 -16.09
N PHE A 34 -1.29 13.94 -15.12
CA PHE A 34 -2.64 13.69 -14.62
C PHE A 34 -2.86 14.43 -13.32
N THR A 35 -3.93 15.23 -13.30
CA THR A 35 -4.47 15.86 -12.09
C THR A 35 -5.58 14.99 -11.50
N ASN A 36 -5.89 15.20 -10.22
CA ASN A 36 -6.98 14.52 -9.51
C ASN A 36 -6.84 13.00 -9.40
N VAL A 37 -5.61 12.49 -9.37
CA VAL A 37 -5.34 11.10 -8.98
C VAL A 37 -5.45 11.02 -7.46
N ARG A 38 -6.37 10.20 -6.96
CA ARG A 38 -6.57 10.03 -5.51
C ARG A 38 -5.48 9.15 -4.92
N VAL A 39 -4.75 9.65 -3.93
CA VAL A 39 -3.85 8.84 -3.10
C VAL A 39 -4.64 8.34 -1.90
N SER A 40 -5.01 7.06 -1.91
CA SER A 40 -5.73 6.43 -0.79
C SER A 40 -4.72 5.91 0.21
N MET A 41 -4.56 6.65 1.31
CA MET A 41 -3.55 6.35 2.32
C MET A 41 -4.17 5.61 3.51
N GLN A 42 -3.64 4.42 3.79
CA GLN A 42 -4.02 3.64 4.97
C GLN A 42 -3.08 3.96 6.13
N ARG A 43 -3.61 4.15 7.33
CA ARG A 43 -2.86 4.39 8.55
C ARG A 43 -3.25 3.35 9.58
N MET A 44 -2.28 2.54 9.96
CA MET A 44 -2.39 1.64 11.10
C MET A 44 -1.81 2.34 12.31
N LEU A 45 -2.67 2.64 13.28
CA LEU A 45 -2.35 3.39 14.47
C LEU A 45 -2.59 2.54 15.71
N ARG A 46 -1.73 2.64 16.71
CA ARG A 46 -1.87 1.95 18.00
C ARG A 46 -1.85 2.98 19.12
N SER A 47 -2.71 2.80 20.12
CA SER A 47 -2.71 3.67 21.28
C SER A 47 -1.48 3.43 22.15
N ASP A 48 -1.03 4.46 22.86
CA ASP A 48 0.16 4.38 23.73
C ASP A 48 0.00 3.33 24.86
N ASP A 49 -1.22 3.10 25.32
CA ASP A 49 -1.57 2.07 26.30
C ASP A 49 -1.73 0.65 25.69
N GLY A 50 -1.63 0.53 24.37
CA GLY A 50 -1.76 -0.72 23.63
C GLY A 50 -3.18 -1.28 23.53
N ARG A 51 -4.19 -0.65 24.12
CA ARG A 51 -5.58 -1.14 24.14
C ARG A 51 -6.25 -1.06 22.77
N TYR A 52 -5.98 0.01 22.02
CA TYR A 52 -6.69 0.32 20.79
C TYR A 52 -5.78 0.19 19.57
N PHE A 53 -6.32 -0.43 18.52
CA PHE A 53 -5.74 -0.42 17.18
C PHE A 53 -6.72 0.22 16.21
N LEU A 54 -6.28 1.23 15.48
CA LEU A 54 -7.10 1.96 14.51
C LEU A 54 -6.51 1.77 13.11
N ASP A 55 -7.25 1.07 12.25
CA ASP A 55 -7.03 1.05 10.81
C ASP A 55 -7.83 2.18 10.16
N LEU A 56 -7.17 3.19 9.60
CA LEU A 56 -7.77 4.43 9.14
C LEU A 56 -7.35 4.79 7.71
N TYR A 57 -8.33 4.94 6.84
CA TYR A 57 -8.17 5.59 5.55
C TYR A 57 -8.47 7.08 5.66
N ALA A 58 -7.43 7.90 5.48
CA ALA A 58 -7.47 9.36 5.62
C ALA A 58 -6.89 10.06 4.38
N GLY A 59 -7.09 11.38 4.27
CA GLY A 59 -6.66 12.17 3.11
C GLY A 59 -7.53 11.95 1.86
N ILE A 60 -8.67 11.30 2.01
CA ILE A 60 -9.65 11.02 0.96
C ILE A 60 -11.00 11.64 1.32
N TRP A 61 -11.87 11.80 0.31
CA TRP A 61 -13.28 12.09 0.58
C TRP A 61 -13.91 10.94 1.38
N ASN A 62 -14.67 11.28 2.42
CA ASN A 62 -15.28 10.33 3.34
C ASN A 62 -14.25 9.37 3.99
N PRO A 63 -13.33 9.89 4.84
CA PRO A 63 -12.44 9.05 5.63
C PRO A 63 -13.22 8.02 6.44
N HIS A 64 -12.61 6.86 6.60
CA HIS A 64 -13.24 5.72 7.25
C HIS A 64 -12.21 4.80 7.87
N GLY A 65 -12.61 4.01 8.84
CA GLY A 65 -11.70 3.11 9.52
C GLY A 65 -12.39 2.14 10.44
N LYS A 66 -11.61 1.26 11.06
CA LYS A 66 -12.04 0.32 12.09
C LYS A 66 -11.18 0.54 13.32
N LEU A 67 -11.84 0.77 14.46
CA LEU A 67 -11.22 0.79 15.77
C LEU A 67 -11.43 -0.58 16.42
N HIS A 68 -10.35 -1.25 16.76
CA HIS A 68 -10.32 -2.49 17.50
C HIS A 68 -9.96 -2.19 18.95
N ASP A 69 -10.87 -2.49 19.87
CA ASP A 69 -10.57 -2.59 21.29
C ASP A 69 -10.04 -4.01 21.55
N LEU A 70 -8.73 -4.12 21.77
CA LEU A 70 -8.03 -5.39 21.94
C LEU A 70 -8.29 -6.01 23.31
N ASN A 71 -8.75 -5.24 24.30
CA ASN A 71 -9.09 -5.77 25.61
C ASN A 71 -10.51 -6.35 25.60
N GLU A 72 -11.46 -5.65 24.99
CA GLU A 72 -12.86 -6.09 24.90
C GLU A 72 -13.15 -6.97 23.69
N GLN A 73 -12.17 -7.18 22.80
CA GLN A 73 -12.32 -7.91 21.53
C GLN A 73 -13.47 -7.36 20.69
N LYS A 74 -13.62 -6.03 20.69
CA LYS A 74 -14.70 -5.32 20.02
C LYS A 74 -14.16 -4.51 18.85
N THR A 75 -14.87 -4.54 17.72
CA THR A 75 -14.57 -3.69 16.57
C THR A 75 -15.70 -2.69 16.35
N VAL A 76 -15.33 -1.44 16.06
CA VAL A 76 -16.26 -0.37 15.69
C VAL A 76 -15.82 0.24 14.37
N ALA A 77 -16.68 0.14 13.36
CA ALA A 77 -16.46 0.80 12.07
C ALA A 77 -16.90 2.26 12.12
N PHE A 78 -16.11 3.13 11.49
CA PHE A 78 -16.26 4.58 11.51
C PHE A 78 -16.25 5.15 10.09
N LYS A 79 -17.03 6.22 9.87
CA LYS A 79 -16.98 7.09 8.67
C LYS A 79 -17.17 8.54 9.07
N GLY A 80 -16.68 9.48 8.27
CA GLY A 80 -16.93 10.89 8.57
C GLY A 80 -16.20 11.87 7.67
N LEU A 81 -15.70 12.95 8.27
CA LEU A 81 -15.12 14.09 7.56
C LEU A 81 -13.71 14.40 8.06
N GLN A 82 -12.88 14.92 7.14
CA GLN A 82 -11.55 15.44 7.44
C GLN A 82 -11.43 16.87 6.93
N LYS A 83 -10.93 17.78 7.79
CA LYS A 83 -10.55 19.15 7.42
C LYS A 83 -9.15 19.44 7.92
N GLY A 84 -8.17 19.46 7.00
CA GLY A 84 -6.76 19.49 7.37
C GLY A 84 -6.41 18.26 8.24
N ASP A 85 -5.87 18.50 9.42
CA ASP A 85 -5.52 17.44 10.38
C ASP A 85 -6.71 16.99 11.24
N GLN A 86 -7.83 17.73 11.24
CA GLN A 86 -8.99 17.40 12.06
C GLN A 86 -9.84 16.30 11.41
N LEU A 87 -10.09 15.23 12.16
CA LEU A 87 -10.98 14.12 11.83
C LEU A 87 -12.17 14.11 12.77
N ASN A 88 -13.37 13.94 12.21
CA ASN A 88 -14.60 13.72 12.96
C ASN A 88 -15.30 12.51 12.35
N LEU A 89 -15.32 11.40 13.08
CA LEU A 89 -15.83 10.12 12.61
C LEU A 89 -16.98 9.64 13.50
N LYS A 90 -18.02 9.08 12.91
CA LYS A 90 -19.16 8.47 13.61
C LYS A 90 -19.23 6.99 13.30
N SER A 91 -19.67 6.19 14.27
CA SER A 91 -19.83 4.77 14.06
C SER A 91 -20.93 4.48 13.03
N VAL A 92 -20.69 3.48 12.20
CA VAL A 92 -21.65 3.02 11.21
C VAL A 92 -21.89 1.53 11.43
N SER A 93 -23.12 1.07 11.19
CA SER A 93 -23.39 -0.35 11.17
C SER A 93 -22.80 -0.98 9.92
N VAL A 94 -22.07 -2.08 10.10
CA VAL A 94 -21.58 -2.93 9.01
C VAL A 94 -22.43 -4.19 9.03
N ASN A 95 -22.86 -4.67 7.86
CA ASN A 95 -23.72 -5.86 7.75
C ASN A 95 -23.15 -7.02 8.57
N GLY A 96 -23.89 -7.47 9.60
CA GLY A 96 -23.49 -8.57 10.48
C GLY A 96 -22.91 -8.16 11.84
N GLU A 97 -22.60 -6.89 12.09
CA GLU A 97 -22.12 -6.41 13.40
C GLU A 97 -23.24 -5.71 14.19
N VAL A 98 -23.32 -6.01 15.50
CA VAL A 98 -24.36 -5.50 16.43
C VAL A 98 -24.11 -4.03 16.84
N THR A 99 -23.03 -3.39 16.37
CA THR A 99 -22.75 -1.99 16.70
C THR A 99 -23.79 -1.09 16.04
N ALA A 100 -24.69 -0.51 16.83
CA ALA A 100 -25.71 0.37 16.29
C ALA A 100 -25.06 1.65 15.78
N SER A 101 -25.51 2.09 14.60
CA SER A 101 -25.06 3.34 13.97
C SER A 101 -25.10 4.50 14.96
N GLU A 102 -24.10 5.37 14.90
CA GLU A 102 -23.95 6.60 15.69
C GLU A 102 -23.79 6.45 17.23
N GLN A 103 -23.59 5.24 17.75
CA GLN A 103 -23.29 5.03 19.18
C GLN A 103 -21.90 5.51 19.63
N TYR A 104 -20.95 5.64 18.70
CA TYR A 104 -19.60 6.07 18.99
C TYR A 104 -19.20 7.24 18.08
N GLN A 105 -18.40 8.15 18.61
CA GLN A 105 -17.72 9.18 17.82
C GLN A 105 -16.24 9.16 18.14
N LEU A 106 -15.40 9.25 17.10
CA LEU A 106 -13.96 9.41 17.25
C LEU A 106 -13.57 10.74 16.61
N ASN A 107 -13.22 11.69 17.46
CA ASN A 107 -12.73 13.00 17.03
C ASN A 107 -11.23 13.05 17.29
N GLY A 108 -10.44 13.48 16.33
CA GLY A 108 -9.00 13.56 16.52
C GLY A 108 -8.29 14.54 15.62
N ASN A 109 -7.03 14.80 15.97
CA ASN A 109 -6.11 15.63 15.21
C ASN A 109 -4.96 14.73 14.72
N LEU A 110 -5.00 14.36 13.45
CA LEU A 110 -4.04 13.46 12.81
C LEU A 110 -2.96 14.27 12.09
N ASN A 111 -1.73 14.18 12.56
CA ASN A 111 -0.60 14.71 11.84
C ASN A 111 -0.24 13.76 10.68
N ALA A 112 -0.49 14.19 9.43
CA ALA A 112 -0.23 13.37 8.26
C ALA A 112 1.27 13.06 8.04
N ASN A 113 2.20 13.89 8.52
CA ASN A 113 3.63 13.63 8.32
C ASN A 113 4.15 12.58 9.31
N THR A 114 3.73 12.65 10.59
CA THR A 114 4.25 11.76 11.64
C THR A 114 3.37 10.52 11.86
N GLY A 115 2.07 10.62 11.60
CA GLY A 115 1.10 9.59 11.99
C GLY A 115 0.71 9.62 13.47
N GLN A 116 1.14 10.64 14.21
CA GLN A 116 0.63 10.89 15.56
C GLN A 116 -0.79 11.41 15.49
N MET A 117 -1.66 10.93 16.36
CA MET A 117 -3.05 11.37 16.45
C MET A 117 -3.53 11.46 17.89
N SER A 118 -3.78 12.68 18.35
CA SER A 118 -4.51 12.90 19.61
C SER A 118 -6.00 12.82 19.33
N SER A 119 -6.73 12.05 20.11
CA SER A 119 -8.15 11.80 19.85
C SER A 119 -8.98 11.64 21.13
N VAL A 120 -10.29 11.75 20.97
CA VAL A 120 -11.29 11.47 22.00
C VAL A 120 -12.33 10.53 21.41
N LEU A 121 -12.48 9.36 22.03
CA LEU A 121 -13.57 8.42 21.77
C LEU A 121 -14.74 8.76 22.69
N ILE A 122 -15.89 9.07 22.10
CA ILE A 122 -17.12 9.41 22.80
C ILE A 122 -18.09 8.23 22.69
N THR A 123 -18.63 7.77 23.82
CA THR A 123 -19.61 6.69 23.86
C THR A 123 -21.00 7.22 24.22
N ALA A 124 -22.01 6.92 23.41
CA ALA A 124 -23.38 7.40 23.63
C ALA A 124 -24.04 6.76 24.87
N LYS A 125 -23.61 5.56 25.26
CA LYS A 125 -24.24 4.80 26.35
C LYS A 125 -24.00 5.44 27.73
N ASN A 126 -22.82 6.01 27.95
CA ASN A 126 -22.40 6.54 29.24
C ASN A 126 -22.00 8.02 29.19
N ASN A 127 -22.07 8.65 28.01
CA ASN A 127 -21.56 10.00 27.74
C ASN A 127 -20.09 10.19 28.16
N GLU A 128 -19.33 9.10 28.09
CA GLU A 128 -17.92 9.06 28.48
C GLU A 128 -17.05 9.55 27.33
N SER A 129 -16.07 10.38 27.65
CA SER A 129 -15.06 10.88 26.73
C SER A 129 -13.71 10.30 27.11
N ILE A 130 -13.22 9.36 26.30
CA ILE A 130 -11.98 8.63 26.53
C ILE A 130 -10.89 9.29 25.66
N PRO A 131 -9.93 10.02 26.24
CA PRO A 131 -8.79 10.51 25.48
C PRO A 131 -7.90 9.33 25.07
N ILE A 132 -7.52 9.29 23.79
CA ILE A 132 -6.63 8.27 23.24
C ILE A 132 -5.54 8.97 22.45
N GLN A 133 -4.29 8.72 22.85
CA GLN A 133 -3.12 9.11 22.07
C GLN A 133 -2.69 7.93 21.21
N PHE A 134 -2.65 8.15 19.90
CA PHE A 134 -2.22 7.18 18.91
C PHE A 134 -0.88 7.56 18.29
N GLY A 135 -0.05 6.54 18.06
CA GLY A 135 1.12 6.61 17.17
C GLY A 135 1.04 5.56 16.05
N PRO A 136 1.98 5.57 15.10
CA PRO A 136 2.10 4.50 14.09
C PRO A 136 2.24 3.13 14.77
N ALA A 137 1.45 2.16 14.33
CA ALA A 137 1.53 0.79 14.87
C ALA A 137 2.85 0.08 14.51
N PHE A 138 3.42 0.45 13.36
CA PHE A 138 4.70 -0.02 12.85
C PHE A 138 5.61 1.20 12.63
N THR A 139 6.78 1.18 13.26
CA THR A 139 7.66 2.36 13.34
C THR A 139 8.81 2.25 12.36
N ALA A 140 8.94 3.22 11.47
CA ALA A 140 10.15 3.44 10.68
C ALA A 140 11.18 4.25 11.46
N VAL A 141 12.46 3.99 11.21
CA VAL A 141 13.58 4.78 11.77
C VAL A 141 13.55 6.21 11.22
N GLU A 142 13.33 6.34 9.92
CA GLU A 142 13.18 7.62 9.24
C GLU A 142 11.97 7.53 8.32
N LYS A 143 10.96 8.38 8.53
CA LYS A 143 9.77 8.36 7.70
C LYS A 143 9.93 9.32 6.53
N PRO A 144 10.11 8.83 5.28
CA PRO A 144 10.20 9.72 4.15
C PRO A 144 8.85 10.43 3.92
N LEU A 145 8.92 11.71 3.57
CA LEU A 145 7.75 12.48 3.19
C LEU A 145 7.74 12.64 1.67
N PHE A 146 6.80 11.97 1.00
CA PHE A 146 6.70 11.99 -0.45
C PHE A 146 5.50 12.78 -0.98
N ILE A 147 5.70 13.35 -2.16
CA ILE A 147 4.64 13.84 -3.06
C ILE A 147 4.70 13.00 -4.33
N PHE A 148 3.54 12.64 -4.86
CA PHE A 148 3.45 11.88 -6.12
C PHE A 148 2.94 12.77 -7.25
N LYS A 149 3.64 12.75 -8.38
CA LYS A 149 3.16 13.33 -9.64
C LYS A 149 2.89 12.22 -10.64
N PHE A 150 1.78 12.30 -11.34
CA PHE A 150 1.25 11.21 -12.15
C PHE A 150 1.31 11.59 -13.62
N TYR A 151 1.75 10.65 -14.47
CA TYR A 151 1.86 10.87 -15.90
C TYR A 151 1.34 9.67 -16.68
N GLY A 152 0.68 9.93 -17.81
CA GLY A 152 0.05 8.86 -18.57
C GLY A 152 -0.37 9.25 -19.97
N LEU A 153 -1.08 8.32 -20.60
CA LEU A 153 -1.65 8.47 -21.94
C LEU A 153 -3.14 8.68 -21.83
N GLU A 154 -3.67 9.56 -22.68
CA GLU A 154 -5.10 9.84 -22.79
C GLU A 154 -5.51 9.69 -24.26
N ASN A 155 -6.23 8.61 -24.55
CA ASN A 155 -6.75 8.29 -25.88
C ASN A 155 -7.85 7.21 -25.80
N ALA A 156 -8.66 7.12 -26.86
CA ALA A 156 -9.80 6.22 -26.95
C ALA A 156 -9.41 4.72 -26.92
N GLN A 157 -8.15 4.40 -27.18
CA GLN A 157 -7.63 3.04 -27.17
C GLN A 157 -7.31 2.52 -25.76
N GLN A 158 -7.31 3.37 -24.73
CA GLN A 158 -7.13 2.91 -23.34
C GLN A 158 -8.45 2.37 -22.76
N PRO A 159 -8.43 1.28 -21.96
CA PRO A 159 -9.62 0.66 -21.34
C PRO A 159 -10.51 1.60 -20.51
N TYR A 160 -10.00 2.79 -20.14
CA TYR A 160 -10.71 3.82 -19.37
C TYR A 160 -10.57 5.23 -19.97
N GLY A 161 -10.25 5.33 -21.27
CA GLY A 161 -9.92 6.58 -21.97
C GLY A 161 -8.58 7.21 -21.56
N ARG A 162 -7.95 6.67 -20.51
CA ARG A 162 -6.66 7.06 -19.98
C ARG A 162 -5.97 5.88 -19.31
N ALA A 163 -4.65 5.93 -19.25
CA ALA A 163 -3.82 4.95 -18.55
C ALA A 163 -2.64 5.65 -17.87
N LEU A 164 -2.41 5.31 -16.61
CA LEU A 164 -1.24 5.75 -15.87
C LEU A 164 -0.02 4.94 -16.33
N LYS A 165 1.06 5.63 -16.66
CA LYS A 165 2.30 5.02 -17.18
C LYS A 165 3.52 5.35 -16.34
N GLN A 166 3.47 6.43 -15.56
CA GLN A 166 4.56 6.86 -14.72
C GLN A 166 4.06 7.54 -13.44
N VAL A 167 4.76 7.27 -12.33
CA VAL A 167 4.64 8.02 -11.08
C VAL A 167 6.02 8.59 -10.74
N GLU A 168 6.14 9.91 -10.65
CA GLU A 168 7.32 10.53 -10.04
C GLU A 168 7.13 10.63 -8.54
N VAL A 169 8.14 10.17 -7.81
CA VAL A 169 8.25 10.28 -6.36
C VAL A 169 9.14 11.47 -6.05
N TRP A 170 8.57 12.47 -5.39
CA TRP A 170 9.25 13.69 -4.98
C TRP A 170 9.45 13.69 -3.47
N ASN A 171 10.64 14.05 -3.01
CA ASN A 171 10.86 14.35 -1.60
C ASN A 171 10.17 15.68 -1.28
N LYS A 172 9.23 15.66 -0.33
CA LYS A 172 8.42 16.82 0.08
C LYS A 172 9.26 17.91 0.74
N THR A 173 10.33 17.53 1.44
CA THR A 173 11.20 18.44 2.20
C THR A 173 12.18 19.15 1.28
N THR A 174 12.85 18.42 0.38
CA THR A 174 13.85 18.99 -0.53
C THR A 174 13.26 19.47 -1.86
N ASN A 175 12.01 19.09 -2.17
CA ASN A 175 11.34 19.36 -3.44
C ASN A 175 12.13 18.86 -4.67
N THR A 176 12.75 17.68 -4.54
CA THR A 176 13.51 17.02 -5.61
C THR A 176 12.90 15.67 -5.96
N VAL A 177 13.04 15.25 -7.22
CA VAL A 177 12.68 13.90 -7.65
C VAL A 177 13.63 12.90 -7.00
N VAL A 178 13.07 11.89 -6.32
CA VAL A 178 13.81 10.75 -5.76
C VAL A 178 13.86 9.61 -6.77
N GLN A 179 12.73 9.35 -7.43
CA GLN A 179 12.59 8.24 -8.36
C GLN A 179 11.47 8.49 -9.35
N SER A 180 11.61 7.94 -10.56
CA SER A 180 10.53 7.82 -11.53
C SER A 180 10.16 6.34 -11.69
N LEU A 181 8.93 5.98 -11.33
CA LEU A 181 8.40 4.63 -11.44
C LEU A 181 7.71 4.51 -12.81
N SER A 182 8.13 3.57 -13.64
CA SER A 182 7.60 3.36 -14.99
C SER A 182 7.63 1.88 -15.37
N GLY A 183 7.36 1.54 -16.64
CA GLY A 183 7.32 0.15 -17.12
C GLY A 183 6.02 -0.59 -16.77
N PHE A 184 4.94 0.14 -16.50
CA PHE A 184 3.64 -0.41 -16.18
C PHE A 184 2.49 0.27 -16.95
N THR A 185 1.30 -0.34 -16.86
CA THR A 185 0.03 0.29 -17.27
C THR A 185 -0.95 0.12 -16.13
N ALA A 186 -1.43 1.22 -15.56
CA ALA A 186 -2.30 1.17 -14.39
C ALA A 186 -3.53 2.07 -14.51
N TYR A 187 -4.51 1.80 -13.65
CA TYR A 187 -5.70 2.63 -13.54
C TYR A 187 -5.34 4.07 -13.10
N PRO A 188 -5.80 5.11 -13.81
CA PRO A 188 -5.29 6.46 -13.62
C PRO A 188 -6.05 7.32 -12.61
N LYS A 189 -7.06 6.81 -11.91
CA LYS A 189 -7.83 7.65 -10.96
C LYS A 189 -7.39 7.50 -9.51
N SER A 190 -6.71 6.42 -9.14
CA SER A 190 -6.31 6.22 -7.76
C SER A 190 -5.12 5.29 -7.60
N ILE A 191 -4.36 5.53 -6.53
CA ILE A 191 -3.31 4.64 -6.04
C ILE A 191 -3.56 4.32 -4.56
N GLY A 192 -3.06 3.18 -4.09
CA GLY A 192 -2.91 2.89 -2.67
C GLY A 192 -1.56 3.34 -2.15
N TYR A 193 -1.52 3.85 -0.93
CA TYR A 193 -0.29 4.17 -0.20
C TYR A 193 -0.38 3.63 1.22
N MET A 194 0.26 2.48 1.48
CA MET A 194 0.05 1.67 2.69
C MET A 194 1.31 0.87 3.00
N ASP A 195 1.53 0.56 4.27
CA ASP A 195 2.62 -0.30 4.74
C ASP A 195 2.18 -1.77 4.63
N ILE A 196 2.57 -2.46 3.55
CA ILE A 196 2.07 -3.79 3.23
C ILE A 196 2.78 -4.87 4.04
N ASN A 197 4.10 -4.74 4.17
CA ASN A 197 4.94 -5.70 4.86
C ASN A 197 5.16 -5.35 6.35
N LEU A 198 4.46 -4.34 6.86
CA LEU A 198 4.42 -3.96 8.28
C LEU A 198 5.81 -3.56 8.83
N ASP A 199 6.63 -2.95 7.98
CA ASP A 199 7.99 -2.52 8.32
C ASP A 199 8.08 -1.03 8.72
N GLY A 200 6.94 -0.34 8.74
CA GLY A 200 6.80 1.08 9.06
C GLY A 200 6.97 2.02 7.86
N TYR A 201 7.41 1.51 6.71
CA TYR A 201 7.53 2.25 5.46
C TYR A 201 6.31 2.01 4.57
N TYR A 202 5.91 3.04 3.84
CA TYR A 202 4.71 2.95 3.02
C TYR A 202 5.06 2.61 1.58
N ASP A 203 4.34 1.65 1.05
CA ASP A 203 4.43 1.12 -0.31
C ASP A 203 3.36 1.71 -1.22
N ILE A 204 3.56 1.61 -2.52
CA ILE A 204 2.61 2.09 -3.53
C ILE A 204 1.94 0.88 -4.20
N VAL A 205 0.60 0.91 -4.23
CA VAL A 205 -0.24 -0.11 -4.89
C VAL A 205 -0.98 0.53 -6.06
N LEU A 206 -0.80 0.00 -7.26
CA LEU A 206 -1.50 0.47 -8.46
C LEU A 206 -2.40 -0.65 -9.00
N SER A 207 -3.64 -0.34 -9.40
CA SER A 207 -4.48 -1.33 -10.11
C SER A 207 -3.91 -1.57 -11.50
N ASP A 208 -3.52 -2.82 -11.78
CA ASP A 208 -2.92 -3.22 -13.04
C ASP A 208 -3.96 -3.30 -14.14
N THR A 209 -3.72 -2.58 -15.23
CA THR A 209 -4.56 -2.61 -16.43
C THR A 209 -3.73 -2.92 -17.68
N SER A 210 -2.56 -3.54 -17.50
CA SER A 210 -1.75 -4.10 -18.60
C SER A 210 -2.40 -5.34 -19.19
N ASN A 211 -2.01 -5.72 -20.41
CA ASN A 211 -2.44 -6.95 -21.06
C ASN A 211 -3.97 -7.14 -21.05
N GLU A 212 -4.71 -6.06 -21.32
CA GLU A 212 -6.17 -6.03 -21.38
C GLU A 212 -6.90 -6.32 -20.05
N ARG A 213 -6.16 -6.38 -18.93
CA ARG A 213 -6.73 -6.51 -17.58
C ARG A 213 -7.65 -5.35 -17.26
N LYS A 214 -8.74 -5.67 -16.56
CA LYS A 214 -9.69 -4.70 -16.03
C LYS A 214 -9.54 -4.58 -14.51
N ILE A 215 -9.98 -3.47 -13.95
CA ILE A 215 -9.94 -3.24 -12.49
C ILE A 215 -10.70 -4.33 -11.70
N GLU A 216 -11.72 -4.92 -12.31
CA GLU A 216 -12.53 -6.00 -11.75
C GLU A 216 -11.74 -7.30 -11.57
N ASP A 217 -10.64 -7.48 -12.31
CA ASP A 217 -9.75 -8.65 -12.19
C ASP A 217 -8.92 -8.60 -10.89
N LYS A 218 -8.96 -7.48 -10.16
CA LYS A 218 -8.25 -7.26 -8.88
C LYS A 218 -6.76 -7.63 -8.97
N ARG A 219 -6.11 -7.22 -10.06
CA ARG A 219 -4.67 -7.33 -10.26
C ARG A 219 -4.00 -6.02 -9.89
N PHE A 220 -2.86 -6.13 -9.21
CA PHE A 220 -2.18 -4.97 -8.65
C PHE A 220 -0.68 -5.05 -8.88
N ILE A 221 -0.10 -3.86 -8.92
CA ILE A 221 1.33 -3.58 -9.04
C ILE A 221 1.80 -3.08 -7.69
N TYR A 222 2.86 -3.69 -7.17
CA TYR A 222 3.39 -3.39 -5.86
C TYR A 222 4.79 -2.79 -5.98
N TRP A 223 4.91 -1.54 -5.56
CA TRP A 223 6.17 -0.83 -5.42
C TRP A 223 6.49 -0.71 -3.94
N MET A 224 7.37 -1.59 -3.48
CA MET A 224 7.76 -1.73 -2.07
C MET A 224 8.89 -0.77 -1.75
N TYR A 225 8.77 0.03 -0.70
CA TYR A 225 9.85 0.94 -0.31
C TYR A 225 10.98 0.18 0.37
N ASN A 226 12.21 0.31 -0.14
CA ASN A 226 13.38 -0.28 0.48
C ASN A 226 14.15 0.80 1.25
N PRO A 227 14.15 0.78 2.61
CA PRO A 227 14.79 1.82 3.40
C PRO A 227 16.32 1.80 3.33
N LYS A 228 16.94 0.70 2.85
CA LYS A 228 18.40 0.63 2.67
C LYS A 228 18.86 1.33 1.40
N THR A 229 18.03 1.33 0.36
CA THR A 229 18.34 1.98 -0.93
C THR A 229 17.61 3.30 -1.12
N HIS A 230 16.67 3.62 -0.23
CA HIS A 230 15.75 4.75 -0.31
C HIS A 230 14.93 4.81 -1.61
N GLN A 231 14.65 3.65 -2.20
CA GLN A 231 13.96 3.53 -3.48
C GLN A 231 12.81 2.53 -3.37
N PHE A 232 11.80 2.74 -4.21
CA PHE A 232 10.74 1.77 -4.44
C PHE A 232 11.19 0.68 -5.41
N GLN A 233 10.85 -0.57 -5.10
CA GLN A 233 11.20 -1.76 -5.86
C GLN A 233 9.95 -2.58 -6.18
N ARG A 234 9.84 -3.10 -7.40
CA ARG A 234 8.70 -3.96 -7.79
C ARG A 234 8.74 -5.26 -7.00
N SER A 235 7.58 -5.77 -6.59
CA SER A 235 7.44 -7.09 -5.97
C SER A 235 6.67 -8.05 -6.89
N PRO A 236 7.34 -8.75 -7.82
CA PRO A 236 6.70 -9.74 -8.67
C PRO A 236 5.96 -10.84 -7.91
N GLN A 237 6.43 -11.18 -6.70
CA GLN A 237 5.80 -12.17 -5.84
C GLN A 237 4.37 -11.74 -5.44
N LEU A 238 4.19 -10.49 -5.01
CA LEU A 238 2.87 -9.96 -4.65
C LEU A 238 1.98 -9.79 -5.87
N GLU A 239 2.55 -9.41 -7.02
CA GLU A 239 1.79 -9.21 -8.27
C GLU A 239 1.16 -10.49 -8.83
N ASN A 240 1.68 -11.65 -8.44
CA ASN A 240 1.09 -12.94 -8.79
C ASN A 240 -0.18 -13.26 -7.98
N ILE A 241 -0.40 -12.60 -6.85
CA ILE A 241 -1.55 -12.80 -5.97
C ILE A 241 -2.74 -11.99 -6.49
N ALA A 242 -3.88 -12.63 -6.68
CA ALA A 242 -5.11 -11.94 -7.05
C ALA A 242 -5.78 -11.37 -5.81
N GLY A 243 -6.25 -10.12 -5.87
CA GLY A 243 -6.94 -9.47 -4.77
C GLY A 243 -6.25 -8.20 -4.26
N PHE A 244 -7.05 -7.31 -3.69
CA PHE A 244 -6.51 -6.12 -3.00
C PHE A 244 -6.07 -6.53 -1.59
N PRO A 245 -4.91 -6.09 -1.09
CA PRO A 245 -4.43 -6.47 0.23
C PRO A 245 -5.33 -5.84 1.31
N ALA A 246 -6.15 -6.65 1.98
CA ALA A 246 -6.84 -6.24 3.19
C ALA A 246 -5.91 -6.49 4.38
N ILE A 247 -5.12 -5.46 4.73
CA ILE A 247 -4.14 -5.51 5.82
C ILE A 247 -4.86 -5.50 7.17
N GLN A 248 -4.64 -6.53 7.98
CA GLN A 248 -5.10 -6.70 9.36
C GLN A 248 -3.88 -6.54 10.28
N GLY A 249 -3.43 -5.30 10.46
CA GLY A 249 -2.19 -5.00 11.18
C GLY A 249 -2.22 -5.43 12.65
N GLU A 250 -3.39 -5.47 13.28
CA GLU A 250 -3.57 -5.97 14.65
C GLU A 250 -3.24 -7.45 14.79
N LYS A 251 -3.42 -8.23 13.73
CA LYS A 251 -3.04 -9.66 13.63
C LYS A 251 -1.74 -9.89 12.88
N GLN A 252 -1.16 -8.82 12.32
CA GLN A 252 -0.06 -8.88 11.36
C GLN A 252 -0.36 -9.81 10.18
N GLN A 253 -1.58 -9.73 9.64
CA GLN A 253 -2.02 -10.55 8.52
C GLN A 253 -2.44 -9.71 7.32
N ILE A 254 -2.41 -10.31 6.14
CA ILE A 254 -2.96 -9.72 4.92
C ILE A 254 -3.89 -10.75 4.30
N ASP A 255 -5.13 -10.35 4.06
CA ASP A 255 -6.11 -11.15 3.33
C ASP A 255 -6.26 -10.58 1.92
N PHE A 256 -5.89 -11.36 0.90
CA PHE A 256 -6.11 -11.01 -0.50
C PHE A 256 -7.48 -11.50 -1.02
N GLY A 257 -8.28 -12.13 -0.16
CA GLY A 257 -9.55 -12.77 -0.50
C GLY A 257 -9.36 -14.18 -1.05
N TYR A 258 -10.47 -14.89 -1.18
CA TYR A 258 -10.51 -16.28 -1.66
C TYR A 258 -9.61 -17.24 -0.85
N GLY A 259 -9.53 -17.05 0.47
CA GLY A 259 -8.71 -17.87 1.38
C GLY A 259 -7.20 -17.63 1.24
N GLN A 260 -6.79 -16.55 0.57
CA GLN A 260 -5.38 -16.19 0.45
C GLN A 260 -4.97 -15.27 1.60
N VAL A 261 -4.84 -15.85 2.80
CA VAL A 261 -4.38 -15.15 4.00
C VAL A 261 -2.88 -15.40 4.19
N TYR A 262 -2.14 -14.34 4.48
CA TYR A 262 -0.71 -14.38 4.74
C TYR A 262 -0.40 -13.79 6.11
N GLN A 263 0.43 -14.49 6.86
CA GLN A 263 1.06 -13.93 8.05
C GLN A 263 2.27 -13.10 7.64
N VAL A 264 2.40 -11.92 8.21
CA VAL A 264 3.56 -11.05 8.06
C VAL A 264 4.43 -11.19 9.29
N LYS A 265 5.72 -11.42 9.08
CA LYS A 265 6.73 -11.46 10.15
C LYS A 265 8.03 -10.90 9.63
N ASP A 266 8.58 -9.89 10.30
CA ASP A 266 9.84 -9.24 9.95
C ASP A 266 9.90 -8.79 8.47
N GLY A 267 8.78 -8.27 7.94
CA GLY A 267 8.67 -7.86 6.54
C GLY A 267 8.42 -8.99 5.53
N LEU A 268 8.35 -10.24 5.99
CA LEU A 268 8.18 -11.42 5.13
C LEU A 268 6.76 -11.97 5.21
N LEU A 269 6.21 -12.34 4.05
CA LEU A 269 4.88 -12.94 3.94
C LEU A 269 4.98 -14.46 3.87
N SER A 270 4.26 -15.14 4.75
CA SER A 270 4.09 -16.60 4.75
C SER A 270 2.61 -16.93 4.64
N ARG A 271 2.22 -17.81 3.71
CA ARG A 271 0.82 -18.19 3.56
C ARG A 271 0.36 -18.93 4.83
N VAL A 272 -0.81 -18.57 5.34
CA VAL A 272 -1.49 -19.33 6.39
C VAL A 272 -2.15 -20.52 5.72
N GLU A 273 -1.74 -21.73 6.08
CA GLU A 273 -2.42 -22.94 5.63
C GLU A 273 -3.65 -23.16 6.52
N ASP A 274 -4.80 -23.42 5.90
CA ASP A 274 -5.99 -23.87 6.61
C ASP A 274 -5.72 -25.29 7.14
N ASN A 275 -5.68 -25.46 8.46
CA ASN A 275 -5.69 -26.78 9.11
C ASN A 275 -7.10 -27.37 9.13
#